data_AF-A0A949FL02-F1
#
_entry.id   AF-A0A949FL02-F1
#
_cell.length_a   1.000
_cell.length_b   1.000
_cell.length_c   1.000
_cell.angle_alpha   90.00
_cell.angle_beta   90.00
_cell.angle_gamma   90.00
#
_symmetry.space_group_name_H-M   'P 1'
#
loop_
_entity.id
_entity.type
_entity.pdbx_description
1 polymer ?
#
loop_
_entity_poly.entity_id
_entity_poly.type
_entity_poly.pdbx_seq_one_letter_code
_entity_poly.pdbx_strand_id
1 'polypeptide(L)'
;MANNQNENLKLPPQSVEAENSLLGCLLIDKNAIIKIADIIKEDDFYKDANGIIFSSMKELYAHHEPIDIVSLTNKLEEKNKLENIGGRTYLAQLANLTATASHVVHYANLIQRKATLRRLLSASAEITELGYKEDEDIEKILDEAEQKLFNVSQKYLKQIFLPIDTLLAEAFDRIDELHKQSGKMRGLPTGFTDLDKLLAGLQKSDLIILAARPSVGKTSLALDIARQTAVKTKVPVGLFSLEMSKEQLVDRML
;
A
#
# COMPACT_ATOMS: atom_id res chain seq x y z
N MET A 1 -12.66 49.43 -9.77
CA MET A 1 -11.57 48.76 -9.05
C MET A 1 -11.89 47.28 -9.03
N ALA A 2 -11.48 46.56 -10.07
CA ALA A 2 -11.62 45.10 -10.17
C ALA A 2 -10.28 44.50 -9.76
N ASN A 3 -10.23 43.82 -8.61
CA ASN A 3 -9.01 43.16 -8.13
C ASN A 3 -9.33 41.73 -7.71
N ASN A 4 -8.60 40.80 -8.34
CA ASN A 4 -8.28 39.44 -7.91
C ASN A 4 -9.41 38.40 -7.83
N GLN A 5 -9.76 37.82 -8.99
CA GLN A 5 -10.36 36.48 -9.08
C GLN A 5 -9.56 35.56 -10.04
N ASN A 6 -8.23 35.63 -10.02
CA ASN A 6 -7.42 34.49 -10.47
C ASN A 6 -7.23 33.56 -9.27
N GLU A 7 -8.31 32.87 -8.87
CA GLU A 7 -8.20 31.72 -7.99
C GLU A 7 -7.29 30.68 -8.67
N ASN A 8 -6.26 30.25 -7.94
CA ASN A 8 -5.31 29.21 -8.30
C ASN A 8 -5.88 28.15 -9.27
N LEU A 9 -5.43 28.15 -10.52
CA LEU A 9 -5.45 26.96 -11.37
C LEU A 9 -4.64 25.88 -10.64
N LYS A 10 -5.32 25.02 -9.87
CA LYS A 10 -4.70 23.90 -9.17
C LYS A 10 -4.16 22.94 -10.21
N LEU A 11 -2.85 23.03 -10.45
CA LEU A 11 -2.15 22.08 -11.30
C LEU A 11 -2.30 20.67 -10.70
N PRO A 12 -2.53 19.64 -11.53
CA PRO A 12 -2.52 18.26 -11.05
C PRO A 12 -1.21 17.95 -10.31
N PRO A 13 -1.24 17.09 -9.27
CA PRO A 13 -0.05 16.73 -8.52
C PRO A 13 1.06 16.18 -9.41
N GLN A 14 2.19 16.88 -9.44
CA GLN A 14 3.34 16.57 -10.27
C GLN A 14 4.66 16.88 -9.53
N SER A 15 5.76 16.34 -10.04
CA SER A 15 7.12 16.76 -9.69
C SER A 15 8.04 16.49 -10.86
N VAL A 16 8.11 17.45 -11.77
CA VAL A 16 8.90 17.34 -13.01
C VAL A 16 10.39 17.22 -12.68
N GLU A 17 10.84 17.86 -11.60
CA GLU A 17 12.22 17.79 -11.11
C GLU A 17 12.59 16.37 -10.69
N ALA A 18 11.68 15.66 -10.02
CA ALA A 18 11.89 14.28 -9.60
C ALA A 18 11.91 13.33 -10.81
N GLU A 19 11.03 13.54 -11.78
CA GLU A 19 11.02 12.78 -13.04
C GLU A 19 12.33 12.93 -13.80
N ASN A 20 12.76 14.18 -13.99
CA ASN A 20 14.00 14.47 -14.71
C ASN A 20 15.22 13.89 -13.98
N SER A 21 15.25 14.02 -12.64
CA SER A 21 16.34 13.48 -11.82
C SER A 21 16.38 11.96 -11.86
N LEU A 22 15.21 11.29 -11.85
CA LEU A 22 15.12 9.84 -11.98
C LEU A 22 15.65 9.36 -13.34
N LEU A 23 15.27 10.01 -14.44
CA LEU A 23 15.80 9.67 -15.77
C LEU A 23 17.32 9.91 -15.85
N GLY A 24 17.81 11.00 -15.24
CA GLY A 24 19.24 11.27 -15.10
C GLY A 24 19.98 10.17 -14.33
N CYS A 25 19.44 9.71 -13.19
CA CYS A 25 19.99 8.57 -12.44
C CYS A 25 20.15 7.31 -13.31
N LEU A 26 19.15 7.00 -14.15
CA LEU A 26 19.16 5.82 -15.01
C LEU A 26 20.19 5.89 -16.14
N LEU A 27 20.49 7.10 -16.62
CA LEU A 27 21.57 7.33 -17.61
C LEU A 27 22.97 7.19 -16.99
N ILE A 28 23.10 7.36 -15.66
CA ILE A 28 24.37 7.21 -14.94
C ILE A 28 24.58 5.75 -14.53
N ASP A 29 23.56 5.12 -13.95
CA ASP A 29 23.60 3.72 -13.52
C ASP A 29 22.41 2.97 -14.10
N LYS A 30 22.64 2.21 -15.18
CA LYS A 30 21.59 1.40 -15.80
C LYS A 30 21.00 0.35 -14.85
N ASN A 31 21.76 -0.16 -13.88
CA ASN A 31 21.28 -1.19 -12.95
C ASN A 31 20.30 -0.62 -11.91
N ALA A 32 20.26 0.70 -11.75
CA ALA A 32 19.30 1.39 -10.90
C ALA A 32 17.84 1.11 -11.32
N ILE A 33 17.60 0.77 -12.60
CA ILE A 33 16.27 0.43 -13.11
C ILE A 33 15.64 -0.76 -12.38
N ILE A 34 16.45 -1.75 -11.98
CA ILE A 34 16.01 -2.95 -11.27
C ILE A 34 15.35 -2.58 -9.93
N LYS A 35 15.90 -1.57 -9.24
CA LYS A 35 15.42 -1.13 -7.93
C LYS A 35 14.07 -0.43 -7.99
N ILE A 36 13.66 0.05 -9.17
CA ILE A 36 12.48 0.89 -9.35
C ILE A 36 11.44 0.31 -10.33
N ALA A 37 11.78 -0.78 -11.02
CA ALA A 37 10.91 -1.43 -12.02
C ALA A 37 9.53 -1.78 -11.43
N ASP A 38 9.48 -2.17 -10.16
CA ASP A 38 8.25 -2.53 -9.45
C ASP A 38 7.58 -1.35 -8.71
N ILE A 39 8.15 -0.14 -8.80
CA ILE A 39 7.66 1.06 -8.10
C ILE A 39 6.88 1.94 -9.07
N ILE A 40 7.42 2.18 -10.26
CA ILE A 40 6.85 3.13 -11.23
C ILE A 40 6.61 2.48 -12.61
N LYS A 41 5.57 2.93 -13.29
CA LYS A 41 5.28 2.64 -14.70
C LYS A 41 5.44 3.90 -15.55
N GLU A 42 5.56 3.73 -16.85
CA GLU A 42 5.60 4.83 -17.84
C GLU A 42 4.42 5.81 -17.70
N ASP A 43 3.21 5.32 -17.38
CA ASP A 43 2.03 6.17 -17.16
C ASP A 43 2.04 6.94 -15.83
N ASP A 44 2.96 6.62 -14.91
CA ASP A 44 3.09 7.34 -13.64
C ASP A 44 3.84 8.68 -13.80
N PHE A 45 4.44 8.95 -14.97
CA PHE A 45 5.04 10.25 -15.28
C PHE A 45 3.95 11.29 -15.61
N TYR A 46 4.16 12.54 -15.20
CA TYR A 46 3.30 13.65 -15.57
C TYR A 46 3.63 14.18 -16.97
N LYS A 47 4.92 14.23 -17.32
CA LYS A 47 5.33 14.58 -18.68
C LYS A 47 5.35 13.32 -19.55
N ASP A 48 4.52 13.31 -20.58
CA ASP A 48 4.49 12.23 -21.58
C ASP A 48 5.87 11.96 -22.19
N ALA A 49 6.65 13.03 -22.44
CA ALA A 49 8.03 12.91 -22.91
C ALA A 49 8.89 12.05 -21.97
N ASN A 50 8.77 12.24 -20.65
CA ASN A 50 9.51 11.47 -19.66
C ASN A 50 9.03 10.01 -19.60
N GLY A 51 7.71 9.78 -19.73
CA GLY A 51 7.14 8.43 -19.82
C GLY A 51 7.65 7.66 -21.05
N ILE A 52 7.72 8.31 -22.22
CA ILE A 52 8.29 7.74 -23.46
C ILE A 52 9.76 7.36 -23.27
N ILE A 53 10.54 8.23 -22.63
CA ILE A 53 11.94 7.98 -22.33
C ILE A 53 12.07 6.76 -21.40
N PHE A 54 11.33 6.73 -20.30
CA PHE A 54 11.38 5.62 -19.34
C PHE A 54 10.97 4.28 -19.97
N SER A 55 9.92 4.26 -20.78
CA SER A 55 9.51 3.08 -21.55
C SER A 55 10.63 2.57 -22.46
N SER A 56 11.32 3.48 -23.15
CA SER A 56 12.45 3.12 -24.02
C SER A 56 13.65 2.60 -23.23
N MET A 57 13.94 3.17 -22.06
CA MET A 57 14.98 2.66 -21.13
C MET A 57 14.66 1.24 -20.64
N LYS A 58 13.40 0.95 -20.31
CA LYS A 58 12.95 -0.40 -19.92
C LYS A 58 13.15 -1.41 -21.04
N GLU A 59 12.86 -1.04 -22.28
CA GLU A 59 13.07 -1.93 -23.42
C GLU A 59 14.55 -2.21 -23.70
N LEU A 60 15.40 -1.18 -23.69
CA LEU A 60 16.85 -1.36 -23.80
C LEU A 60 17.35 -2.32 -22.72
N TYR A 61 16.90 -2.13 -21.48
CA TYR A 61 17.23 -3.02 -20.38
C TYR A 61 16.77 -4.47 -20.63
N ALA A 62 15.54 -4.68 -21.11
CA ALA A 62 15.00 -6.00 -21.42
C ALA A 62 15.81 -6.71 -22.53
N HIS A 63 16.30 -5.96 -23.51
CA HIS A 63 17.17 -6.48 -24.58
C HIS A 63 18.65 -6.58 -24.17
N HIS A 64 18.98 -6.33 -22.90
CA HIS A 64 20.36 -6.31 -22.39
C HIS A 64 21.26 -5.29 -23.09
N GLU A 65 20.66 -4.25 -23.67
CA GLU A 65 21.34 -3.13 -24.31
C GLU A 65 21.71 -2.07 -23.26
N PRO A 66 22.79 -1.30 -23.47
CA PRO A 66 23.17 -0.23 -22.56
C PRO A 66 22.13 0.91 -22.56
N ILE A 67 21.85 1.44 -21.36
CA ILE A 67 21.00 2.62 -21.19
C ILE A 67 21.90 3.86 -21.14
N ASP A 68 22.37 4.30 -22.29
CA ASP A 68 23.13 5.55 -22.45
C ASP A 68 22.48 6.47 -23.47
N ILE A 69 22.97 7.71 -23.58
CA ILE A 69 22.40 8.73 -24.46
C ILE A 69 22.38 8.26 -25.92
N VAL A 70 23.42 7.56 -26.38
CA VAL A 70 23.55 7.14 -27.78
C VAL A 70 22.52 6.06 -28.10
N SER A 71 22.47 5.03 -27.26
CA SER A 71 21.57 3.88 -27.42
C SER A 71 20.11 4.30 -27.29
N LEU A 72 19.81 5.17 -26.33
CA LEU A 72 18.48 5.74 -26.15
C LEU A 72 18.06 6.63 -27.32
N THR A 73 18.98 7.43 -27.86
CA THR A 73 18.71 8.26 -29.04
C THR A 73 18.38 7.40 -30.24
N ASN A 74 19.20 6.40 -30.55
CA ASN A 74 18.96 5.49 -31.67
C ASN A 74 17.60 4.78 -31.54
N LYS A 75 17.29 4.27 -30.34
CA LYS A 75 16.01 3.61 -30.06
C LYS A 75 14.80 4.53 -30.26
N LEU A 76 14.93 5.80 -29.87
CA LEU A 76 13.87 6.80 -30.04
C LEU A 76 13.73 7.27 -31.49
N GLU A 77 14.82 7.31 -32.25
CA GLU A 77 14.82 7.59 -33.70
C GLU A 77 14.14 6.47 -34.48
N GLU A 78 14.48 5.20 -34.20
CA GLU A 78 13.84 4.03 -34.81
C GLU A 78 12.32 4.02 -34.60
N LYS A 79 11.87 4.55 -33.46
CA LYS A 79 10.45 4.67 -33.10
C LYS A 79 9.77 5.94 -33.60
N ASN A 80 10.49 6.85 -34.24
CA ASN A 80 10.00 8.18 -34.62
C ASN A 80 9.45 8.99 -33.43
N LYS A 81 10.03 8.82 -32.23
CA LYS A 81 9.61 9.51 -30.99
C LYS A 81 10.61 10.54 -30.50
N LEU A 82 11.80 10.65 -31.10
CA LEU A 82 12.86 11.55 -30.66
C LEU A 82 12.42 13.03 -30.66
N GLU A 83 11.69 13.47 -31.69
CA GLU A 83 11.21 14.86 -31.76
C GLU A 83 10.17 15.16 -30.68
N ASN A 84 9.29 14.20 -30.37
CA ASN A 84 8.22 14.33 -29.36
C ASN A 84 8.76 14.58 -27.95
N ILE A 85 9.99 14.12 -27.66
CA ILE A 85 10.61 14.29 -26.34
C ILE A 85 11.48 15.56 -26.24
N GLY A 86 11.56 16.38 -27.29
CA GLY A 86 12.43 17.56 -27.34
C GLY A 86 13.85 17.30 -27.89
N GLY A 87 14.05 16.15 -28.53
CA GLY A 87 15.29 15.82 -29.24
C GLY A 87 16.47 15.43 -28.36
N ARG A 88 17.63 15.27 -29.00
CA ARG A 88 18.89 14.86 -28.34
C ARG A 88 19.31 15.83 -27.23
N THR A 89 19.00 17.11 -27.39
CA THR A 89 19.31 18.16 -26.39
C THR A 89 18.62 17.89 -25.06
N TYR A 90 17.38 17.40 -25.07
CA TYR A 90 16.66 17.10 -23.84
C TYR A 90 17.31 15.94 -23.07
N LEU A 91 17.72 14.87 -23.77
CA LEU A 91 18.43 13.75 -23.16
C LEU A 91 19.77 14.18 -22.53
N ALA A 92 20.51 15.06 -23.20
CA ALA A 92 21.75 15.62 -22.67
C ALA A 92 21.51 16.50 -21.43
N GLN A 93 20.39 17.23 -21.37
CA GLN A 93 20.01 17.97 -20.16
C GLN A 93 19.69 17.03 -18.99
N LEU A 94 18.94 15.96 -19.23
CA LEU A 94 18.61 14.96 -18.20
C LEU A 94 19.87 14.34 -17.58
N ALA A 95 20.87 14.00 -18.40
CA ALA A 95 22.13 13.45 -17.94
C ALA A 95 22.92 14.43 -17.03
N ASN A 96 22.79 15.74 -17.26
CA ASN A 96 23.49 16.77 -16.49
C ASN A 96 22.76 17.20 -15.20
N LEU A 97 21.48 16.85 -15.04
CA LEU A 97 20.67 17.29 -13.90
C LEU A 97 20.99 16.56 -12.60
N THR A 98 21.60 15.38 -12.66
CA THR A 98 21.81 14.53 -11.48
C THR A 98 23.27 14.11 -11.39
N ALA A 99 23.86 14.24 -10.20
CA ALA A 99 25.26 13.85 -9.96
C ALA A 99 25.41 12.40 -9.47
N THR A 100 24.34 11.77 -8.97
CA THR A 100 24.38 10.45 -8.34
C THR A 100 23.09 9.65 -8.57
N ALA A 101 23.24 8.35 -8.83
CA ALA A 101 22.13 7.40 -8.91
C ALA A 101 21.63 6.90 -7.53
N SER A 102 22.26 7.31 -6.42
CA SER A 102 21.95 6.81 -5.07
C SER A 102 20.51 7.07 -4.61
N HIS A 103 19.89 8.14 -5.10
CA HIS A 103 18.54 8.56 -4.68
C HIS A 103 17.42 8.13 -5.63
N VAL A 104 17.71 7.25 -6.60
CA VAL A 104 16.73 6.80 -7.62
C VAL A 104 15.42 6.27 -7.02
N VAL A 105 15.50 5.49 -5.94
CA VAL A 105 14.31 4.91 -5.27
C VAL A 105 13.47 6.01 -4.61
N HIS A 106 14.11 7.04 -4.05
CA HIS A 106 13.41 8.18 -3.46
C HIS A 106 12.62 8.95 -4.52
N TYR A 107 13.24 9.25 -5.67
CA TYR A 107 12.56 9.92 -6.78
C TYR A 107 11.41 9.07 -7.35
N ALA A 108 11.61 7.74 -7.49
CA ALA A 108 10.57 6.82 -7.93
C ALA A 108 9.34 6.86 -7.01
N ASN A 109 9.55 6.80 -5.68
CA ASN A 109 8.47 6.90 -4.70
C ASN A 109 7.74 8.26 -4.77
N LEU A 110 8.48 9.35 -4.99
CA LEU A 110 7.88 10.68 -5.14
C LEU A 110 6.97 10.75 -6.38
N ILE A 111 7.44 10.25 -7.52
CA ILE A 111 6.64 10.17 -8.76
C ILE A 111 5.41 9.28 -8.55
N GLN A 112 5.58 8.09 -7.99
CA GLN A 112 4.49 7.15 -7.70
C GLN A 112 3.42 7.79 -6.80
N ARG A 113 3.83 8.52 -5.75
CA ARG A 113 2.90 9.23 -4.86
C ARG A 113 2.11 10.29 -5.63
N LYS A 114 2.77 11.09 -6.46
CA LYS A 114 2.09 12.12 -7.27
C LYS A 114 1.15 11.49 -8.32
N ALA A 115 1.58 10.42 -8.99
CA ALA A 115 0.76 9.67 -9.94
C ALA A 115 -0.50 9.07 -9.29
N THR A 116 -0.38 8.57 -8.06
CA THR A 116 -1.52 8.04 -7.29
C THR A 116 -2.53 9.14 -6.97
N LEU A 117 -2.06 10.33 -6.58
CA LEU A 117 -2.95 11.48 -6.38
C LEU A 117 -3.62 11.91 -7.70
N ARG A 118 -2.93 11.86 -8.84
CA ARG A 118 -3.54 12.13 -10.15
C ARG A 118 -4.64 11.12 -10.49
N ARG A 119 -4.37 9.82 -10.31
CA ARG A 119 -5.37 8.76 -10.54
C ARG A 119 -6.59 8.91 -9.63
N LEU A 120 -6.40 9.33 -8.37
CA LEU A 120 -7.50 9.64 -7.47
C LEU A 120 -8.37 10.79 -7.99
N LEU A 121 -7.74 11.87 -8.50
CA LEU A 121 -8.47 12.98 -9.11
C LEU A 121 -9.27 12.53 -10.35
N SER A 122 -8.66 11.73 -11.23
CA SER A 122 -9.35 11.14 -12.39
C SER A 122 -10.53 10.27 -11.97
N ALA A 123 -10.34 9.36 -11.02
CA ALA A 123 -11.41 8.52 -10.51
C ALA A 123 -12.54 9.35 -9.89
N SER A 124 -12.21 10.43 -9.18
CA SER A 124 -13.20 11.34 -8.58
C SER A 124 -14.01 12.07 -9.66
N ALA A 125 -13.38 12.49 -10.75
CA ALA A 125 -14.08 13.10 -11.88
C ALA A 125 -15.04 12.12 -12.55
N GLU A 126 -14.59 10.88 -12.80
CA GLU A 126 -15.43 9.83 -13.37
C GLU A 126 -16.61 9.46 -12.44
N ILE A 127 -16.38 9.36 -11.13
CA ILE A 127 -17.45 9.12 -10.15
C ILE A 127 -18.45 10.28 -10.13
N THR A 128 -17.96 11.52 -10.30
CA THR A 128 -18.84 12.69 -10.41
C THR A 128 -19.72 12.62 -11.65
N GLU A 129 -19.17 12.19 -12.79
CA GLU A 129 -19.93 11.96 -14.02
C GLU A 129 -21.00 10.86 -13.84
N LEU A 130 -20.68 9.78 -13.13
CA LEU A 130 -21.65 8.74 -12.79
C LEU A 130 -22.84 9.30 -12.00
N GLY A 131 -22.60 10.27 -11.11
CA GLY A 131 -23.66 10.91 -10.31
C GLY A 131 -24.69 11.70 -11.12
N TYR A 132 -24.40 12.05 -12.38
CA TYR A 132 -25.34 12.72 -13.28
C TYR A 132 -26.17 11.76 -14.13
N LYS A 133 -25.92 10.44 -14.06
CA LYS A 133 -26.61 9.43 -14.87
C LYS A 133 -27.87 8.93 -14.17
N GLU A 134 -28.92 9.74 -14.16
CA GLU A 134 -30.19 9.43 -13.48
C GLU A 134 -30.96 8.25 -14.11
N ASP A 135 -30.68 7.91 -15.36
CA ASP A 135 -31.37 6.86 -16.12
C ASP A 135 -30.79 5.44 -15.91
N GLU A 136 -29.66 5.28 -15.19
CA GLU A 136 -29.04 3.98 -14.91
C GLU A 136 -29.47 3.41 -13.54
N ASP A 137 -29.36 2.09 -13.37
CA ASP A 137 -29.64 1.41 -12.10
C ASP A 137 -28.66 1.86 -11.01
N ILE A 138 -29.19 2.27 -9.85
CA ILE A 138 -28.39 2.76 -8.72
C ILE A 138 -27.40 1.73 -8.19
N GLU A 139 -27.74 0.44 -8.19
CA GLU A 139 -26.84 -0.62 -7.73
C GLU A 139 -25.61 -0.71 -8.65
N LYS A 140 -25.83 -0.58 -9.96
CA LYS A 140 -24.77 -0.59 -10.97
C LYS A 140 -23.88 0.64 -10.85
N ILE A 141 -24.46 1.83 -10.62
CA ILE A 141 -23.69 3.06 -10.42
C ILE A 141 -22.77 2.95 -9.19
N LEU A 142 -23.28 2.40 -8.08
CA LEU A 142 -22.51 2.23 -6.85
C LEU A 142 -21.36 1.23 -7.03
N ASP A 143 -21.60 0.09 -7.70
CA ASP A 143 -20.56 -0.89 -8.02
C ASP A 143 -19.46 -0.30 -8.94
N GLU A 144 -19.85 0.42 -9.99
CA GLU A 144 -18.89 1.10 -10.88
C GLU A 144 -18.03 2.14 -10.12
N ALA A 145 -18.63 2.89 -9.19
CA ALA A 145 -17.91 3.85 -8.35
C ALA A 145 -16.93 3.17 -7.39
N GLU A 146 -17.36 2.07 -6.74
CA GLU A 146 -16.51 1.28 -5.85
C GLU A 146 -15.31 0.68 -6.60
N GLN A 147 -15.54 0.10 -7.79
CA GLN A 147 -14.49 -0.44 -8.64
C GLN A 147 -13.46 0.62 -9.04
N LYS A 148 -13.91 1.83 -9.44
CA LYS A 148 -13.01 2.95 -9.78
C LYS A 148 -12.13 3.34 -8.59
N LEU A 149 -12.70 3.46 -7.39
CA LEU A 149 -11.94 3.81 -6.19
C LEU A 149 -10.97 2.68 -5.77
N PHE A 150 -11.41 1.43 -5.88
CA PHE A 150 -10.60 0.25 -5.57
C PHE A 150 -9.37 0.14 -6.48
N ASN A 151 -9.50 0.45 -7.77
CA ASN A 151 -8.38 0.46 -8.71
C ASN A 151 -7.28 1.48 -8.36
N VAL A 152 -7.63 2.56 -7.65
CA VAL A 152 -6.65 3.53 -7.15
C VAL A 152 -5.86 2.94 -5.96
N SER A 153 -6.52 2.21 -5.06
CA SER A 153 -5.92 1.67 -3.83
C SER A 153 -5.12 0.38 -4.05
N GLN A 154 -5.44 -0.42 -5.08
CA GLN A 154 -4.84 -1.73 -5.33
C GLN A 154 -3.30 -1.67 -5.51
N LYS A 155 -2.73 -0.57 -6.04
CA LYS A 155 -1.26 -0.42 -6.15
C LYS A 155 -0.53 -0.31 -4.80
N TYR A 156 -1.21 0.03 -3.71
CA TYR A 156 -0.61 0.11 -2.36
C TYR A 156 -0.65 -1.24 -1.63
N LEU A 157 -1.60 -2.11 -1.97
CA LEU A 157 -1.74 -3.46 -1.40
C LEU A 157 -0.83 -4.45 -2.13
N LYS A 158 0.50 -4.25 -2.05
CA LYS A 158 1.43 -5.33 -2.38
C LYS A 158 1.26 -6.44 -1.33
N GLN A 159 0.60 -7.53 -1.70
CA GLN A 159 0.83 -8.80 -1.02
C GLN A 159 2.28 -9.19 -1.29
N ILE A 160 3.12 -9.04 -0.27
CA ILE A 160 4.51 -9.47 -0.33
C ILE A 160 4.49 -10.99 -0.21
N PHE A 161 4.81 -11.70 -1.29
CA PHE A 161 5.08 -13.13 -1.22
C PHE A 161 6.38 -13.33 -0.46
N LEU A 162 6.31 -14.01 0.69
CA LEU A 162 7.46 -14.34 1.50
C LEU A 162 7.95 -15.76 1.17
N PRO A 163 9.24 -15.97 0.87
CA PRO A 163 9.83 -17.30 0.71
C PRO A 163 9.62 -18.18 1.95
N ILE A 164 9.31 -19.47 1.75
CA ILE A 164 8.98 -20.38 2.86
C ILE A 164 10.15 -20.63 3.81
N ASP A 165 11.40 -20.59 3.32
CA ASP A 165 12.62 -20.73 4.11
C ASP A 165 12.75 -19.63 5.17
N THR A 166 12.38 -18.39 4.84
CA THR A 166 12.32 -17.29 5.82
C THR A 166 11.30 -17.56 6.92
N LEU A 167 10.12 -18.07 6.57
CA LEU A 167 9.06 -18.41 7.52
C LEU A 167 9.42 -19.64 8.38
N LEU A 168 10.14 -20.60 7.81
CA LEU A 168 10.60 -21.80 8.52
C LEU A 168 11.63 -21.46 9.59
N ALA A 169 12.58 -20.56 9.28
CA ALA A 169 13.54 -20.08 10.27
C ALA A 169 12.83 -19.45 11.48
N GLU A 170 11.90 -18.53 11.24
CA GLU A 170 11.07 -17.91 12.30
C GLU A 170 10.23 -18.93 13.08
N ALA A 171 9.73 -19.97 12.40
CA ALA A 171 8.95 -21.02 13.04
C ALA A 171 9.81 -21.90 13.97
N PHE A 172 11.03 -22.26 13.55
CA PHE A 172 11.97 -23.02 14.39
C PHE A 172 12.39 -22.22 15.62
N ASP A 173 12.72 -20.93 15.46
CA ASP A 173 13.05 -20.06 16.59
C ASP A 173 11.91 -20.01 17.62
N ARG A 174 10.67 -19.93 17.15
CA ARG A 174 9.47 -19.94 18.00
C ARG A 174 9.28 -21.27 18.74
N ILE A 175 9.60 -22.40 18.11
CA ILE A 175 9.55 -23.73 18.75
C ILE A 175 10.63 -23.85 19.84
N ASP A 176 11.84 -23.37 19.55
CA ASP A 176 12.95 -23.38 20.51
C ASP A 176 12.65 -22.51 21.75
N GLU A 177 12.02 -21.35 21.56
CA GLU A 177 11.55 -20.50 22.67
C GLU A 177 10.51 -21.22 23.54
N LEU A 178 9.57 -21.95 22.93
CA LEU A 178 8.55 -22.71 23.64
C LEU A 178 9.16 -23.85 24.47
N HIS A 179 10.19 -24.53 23.94
CA HIS A 179 10.92 -25.56 24.68
C HIS A 179 11.72 -24.99 25.86
N LYS A 180 12.31 -23.80 25.71
CA LYS A 180 13.06 -23.12 26.78
C LYS A 180 12.17 -22.59 27.91
N GLN A 181 10.89 -22.32 27.64
CA GLN A 181 9.92 -21.82 28.62
C GLN A 181 9.03 -22.93 29.20
N SER A 182 9.62 -24.07 29.59
CA SER A 182 8.87 -25.19 30.17
C SER A 182 7.97 -24.74 31.33
N GLY A 183 6.66 -24.80 31.14
CA GLY A 183 5.65 -24.49 32.16
C GLY A 183 4.87 -23.18 31.99
N LYS A 184 5.20 -22.33 31.01
CA LYS A 184 4.36 -21.14 30.69
C LYS A 184 3.34 -21.47 29.60
N MET A 185 2.09 -21.06 29.84
CA MET A 185 1.01 -21.17 28.86
C MET A 185 1.30 -20.28 27.65
N ARG A 186 1.15 -20.82 26.44
CA ARG A 186 1.48 -20.15 25.18
C ARG A 186 0.53 -18.99 24.88
N GLY A 187 -0.77 -19.21 25.07
CA GLY A 187 -1.83 -18.23 24.84
C GLY A 187 -2.15 -17.41 26.09
N LEU A 188 -3.03 -16.42 25.93
CA LEU A 188 -3.58 -15.67 27.06
C LEU A 188 -4.51 -16.59 27.88
N PRO A 189 -4.29 -16.77 29.19
CA PRO A 189 -5.16 -17.62 30.00
C PRO A 189 -6.55 -17.01 30.09
N THR A 190 -7.57 -17.81 29.83
CA THR A 190 -8.97 -17.46 30.09
C THR A 190 -9.26 -17.37 31.59
N GLY A 191 -8.45 -18.08 32.38
CA GLY A 191 -8.57 -18.20 33.83
C GLY A 191 -9.56 -19.27 34.29
N PHE A 192 -10.15 -20.02 33.35
CA PHE A 192 -10.78 -21.31 33.61
C PHE A 192 -9.75 -22.40 33.33
N THR A 193 -9.19 -23.01 34.38
CA THR A 193 -8.07 -23.94 34.26
C THR A 193 -8.34 -25.10 33.32
N ASP A 194 -9.56 -25.63 33.29
CA ASP A 194 -9.90 -26.76 32.42
C ASP A 194 -10.04 -26.34 30.96
N LEU A 195 -10.55 -25.14 30.69
CA LEU A 195 -10.60 -24.57 29.35
C LEU A 195 -9.19 -24.25 28.84
N ASP A 196 -8.35 -23.70 29.71
CA ASP A 196 -6.98 -23.35 29.39
C ASP A 196 -6.10 -24.58 29.12
N LYS A 197 -6.37 -25.72 29.77
CA LYS A 197 -5.72 -27.00 29.44
C LYS A 197 -6.07 -27.50 28.04
N LEU A 198 -7.31 -27.27 27.59
CA LEU A 198 -7.77 -27.69 26.26
C LEU A 198 -7.25 -26.76 25.16
N LEU A 199 -7.24 -25.45 25.41
CA LEU A 199 -6.88 -24.44 24.41
C LEU A 199 -5.40 -24.03 24.45
N ALA A 200 -4.68 -24.36 25.52
CA ALA A 200 -3.38 -23.77 25.85
C ALA A 200 -3.42 -22.23 25.93
N GLY A 201 -4.57 -21.68 26.35
CA GLY A 201 -4.90 -20.25 26.34
C GLY A 201 -5.34 -19.74 24.97
N LEU A 202 -5.84 -18.50 24.93
CA LEU A 202 -6.26 -17.80 23.71
C LEU A 202 -5.02 -17.41 22.87
N GLN A 203 -4.88 -17.97 21.68
CA GLN A 203 -3.71 -17.74 20.82
C GLN A 203 -3.81 -16.40 20.09
N LYS A 204 -2.65 -15.80 19.79
CA LYS A 204 -2.58 -14.61 18.94
C LYS A 204 -2.95 -14.99 17.50
N SER A 205 -3.66 -14.07 16.84
CA SER A 205 -4.15 -14.20 15.45
C SER A 205 -5.35 -15.13 15.23
N ASP A 206 -5.87 -15.78 16.28
CA ASP A 206 -7.08 -16.60 16.18
C ASP A 206 -8.36 -15.76 16.32
N LEU A 207 -9.39 -16.11 15.54
CA LEU A 207 -10.76 -15.64 15.74
C LEU A 207 -11.53 -16.71 16.53
N ILE A 208 -11.85 -16.42 17.78
CA ILE A 208 -12.56 -17.34 18.68
C ILE A 208 -14.02 -16.94 18.77
N ILE A 209 -14.91 -17.82 18.30
CA ILE A 209 -16.35 -17.58 18.26
C ILE A 209 -17.03 -18.28 19.45
N LEU A 210 -17.62 -17.49 20.35
CA LEU A 210 -18.46 -18.01 21.43
C LEU A 210 -19.95 -17.95 21.03
N ALA A 211 -20.51 -19.10 20.65
CA ALA A 211 -21.92 -19.24 20.31
C ALA A 211 -22.70 -19.93 21.44
N ALA A 212 -23.86 -19.37 21.80
CA ALA A 212 -24.78 -19.99 22.75
C ALA A 212 -26.21 -19.54 22.46
N ARG A 213 -27.21 -20.32 22.91
CA ARG A 213 -28.62 -19.90 22.85
C ARG A 213 -28.85 -18.66 23.73
N PRO A 214 -29.91 -17.86 23.47
CA PRO A 214 -30.30 -16.77 24.36
C PRO A 214 -30.44 -17.25 25.81
N SER A 215 -30.06 -16.39 26.75
CA SER A 215 -30.13 -16.64 28.21
C SER A 215 -29.22 -17.75 28.77
N VAL A 216 -28.33 -18.35 27.97
CA VAL A 216 -27.37 -19.37 28.45
C VAL A 216 -26.15 -18.78 29.16
N GLY A 217 -25.95 -17.46 29.08
CA GLY A 217 -24.85 -16.77 29.77
C GLY A 217 -23.62 -16.47 28.90
N LYS A 218 -23.77 -16.41 27.57
CA LYS A 218 -22.71 -16.01 26.62
C LYS A 218 -21.98 -14.73 27.07
N THR A 219 -22.75 -13.70 27.38
CA THR A 219 -22.21 -12.39 27.77
C THR A 219 -21.48 -12.48 29.11
N SER A 220 -22.01 -13.22 30.09
CA SER A 220 -21.35 -13.41 31.39
C SER A 220 -20.01 -14.12 31.24
N LEU A 221 -19.93 -15.19 30.45
CA LEU A 221 -18.68 -15.90 30.20
C LEU A 221 -17.66 -15.02 29.47
N ALA A 222 -18.08 -14.30 28.44
CA ALA A 222 -17.20 -13.40 27.70
C ALA A 222 -16.64 -12.27 28.59
N LEU A 223 -17.48 -11.68 29.45
CA LEU A 223 -17.08 -10.64 30.38
C LEU A 223 -16.11 -11.16 31.45
N ASP A 224 -16.32 -12.37 31.97
CA ASP A 224 -15.43 -12.93 32.98
C ASP A 224 -14.05 -13.28 32.42
N ILE A 225 -13.99 -13.86 31.21
CA ILE A 225 -12.73 -14.08 30.48
C ILE A 225 -11.99 -12.74 30.28
N ALA A 226 -12.70 -11.70 29.83
CA ALA A 226 -12.13 -10.37 29.62
C ALA A 226 -11.59 -9.76 30.93
N ARG A 227 -12.40 -9.78 32.00
CA ARG A 227 -12.05 -9.26 33.33
C ARG A 227 -10.83 -9.97 33.90
N GLN A 228 -10.85 -11.30 33.87
CA GLN A 228 -9.77 -12.14 34.39
C GLN A 228 -8.46 -11.93 33.63
N THR A 229 -8.53 -11.84 32.29
CA THR A 229 -7.37 -11.53 31.45
C THR A 229 -6.82 -10.16 31.84
N ALA A 230 -7.67 -9.12 31.90
CA ALA A 230 -7.25 -7.77 32.24
C ALA A 230 -6.63 -7.65 33.64
N VAL A 231 -7.26 -8.24 34.65
CA VAL A 231 -6.85 -8.09 36.06
C VAL A 231 -5.64 -8.95 36.39
N LYS A 232 -5.64 -10.24 36.00
CA LYS A 232 -4.58 -11.18 36.42
C LYS A 232 -3.35 -11.12 35.53
N THR A 233 -3.53 -10.95 34.22
CA THR A 233 -2.41 -10.94 33.27
C THR A 233 -1.90 -9.53 32.97
N LYS A 234 -2.64 -8.49 33.41
CA LYS A 234 -2.34 -7.07 33.16
C LYS A 234 -2.24 -6.71 31.67
N VAL A 235 -2.95 -7.45 30.82
CA VAL A 235 -3.05 -7.17 29.39
C VAL A 235 -4.28 -6.29 29.14
N PRO A 236 -4.16 -5.16 28.42
CA PRO A 236 -5.32 -4.33 28.07
C PRO A 236 -6.35 -5.10 27.22
N VAL A 237 -7.64 -5.01 27.58
CA VAL A 237 -8.73 -5.67 26.87
C VAL A 237 -9.74 -4.63 26.38
N GLY A 238 -10.07 -4.67 25.09
CA GLY A 238 -11.14 -3.87 24.49
C GLY A 238 -12.45 -4.66 24.43
N LEU A 239 -13.57 -4.01 24.78
CA LEU A 239 -14.91 -4.61 24.74
C LEU A 239 -15.82 -3.78 23.84
N PHE A 240 -16.50 -4.47 22.92
CA PHE A 240 -17.51 -3.89 22.05
C PHE A 240 -18.84 -4.58 22.33
N SER A 241 -19.84 -3.82 22.76
CA SER A 241 -21.18 -4.31 23.04
C SER A 241 -22.19 -3.59 22.15
N LEU A 242 -23.00 -4.38 21.45
CA LEU A 242 -24.08 -3.88 20.58
C LEU A 242 -25.47 -4.12 21.19
N GLU A 243 -25.56 -4.88 22.28
CA GLU A 243 -26.83 -5.30 22.90
C GLU A 243 -27.07 -4.63 24.26
N MET A 244 -26.01 -4.45 25.06
CA MET A 244 -26.09 -3.90 26.41
C MET A 244 -25.38 -2.55 26.53
N SER A 245 -25.89 -1.68 27.39
CA SER A 245 -25.25 -0.38 27.68
C SER A 245 -23.96 -0.55 28.47
N LYS A 246 -23.10 0.48 28.44
CA LYS A 246 -21.83 0.47 29.18
C LYS A 246 -22.04 0.32 30.70
N GLU A 247 -23.07 0.93 31.25
CA GLU A 247 -23.42 0.84 32.68
C GLU A 247 -23.77 -0.60 33.05
N GLN A 248 -24.62 -1.26 32.27
CA GLN A 248 -25.03 -2.65 32.53
C GLN A 248 -23.88 -3.64 32.45
N LEU A 249 -22.84 -3.37 31.64
CA LEU A 249 -21.64 -4.21 31.59
C LEU A 249 -20.77 -4.00 32.83
N VAL A 250 -20.61 -2.75 33.27
CA VAL A 250 -19.83 -2.42 34.47
C VAL A 250 -20.48 -3.02 35.71
N ASP A 251 -21.81 -2.90 35.85
CA ASP A 251 -22.56 -3.47 36.97
C ASP A 251 -22.43 -5.01 37.05
N ARG A 252 -22.19 -5.68 35.92
CA ARG A 252 -21.94 -7.14 35.88
C ARG A 252 -20.50 -7.54 36.19
N MET A 253 -19.57 -6.59 36.14
CA MET A 253 -18.15 -6.82 36.43
C MET A 253 -17.77 -6.51 37.88
N LEU A 254 -18.54 -5.65 38.54
CA LEU A 254 -18.43 -5.31 39.96
C LEU A 254 -19.00 -6.43 40.85
#